data_AF-A0A958TP90-F1
#
_entry.id   AF-A0A958TP90-F1
#
_cell.length_a   1.000
_cell.length_b   1.000
_cell.length_c   1.000
_cell.angle_alpha   90.00
_cell.angle_beta   90.00
_cell.angle_gamma   90.00
#
_symmetry.space_group_name_H-M   'P 1'
#
loop_
_entity.id
_entity.type
_entity.pdbx_description
1 polymer ?
#
loop_
_entity_poly.entity_id
_entity_poly.type
_entity_poly.pdbx_seq_one_letter_code
_entity_poly.pdbx_strand_id
1 'polypeptide(L)'
;MINKETIEASIRLIRPTAKFIAVTHSSEFITEKDYPKDKHYYYVSLHDEYIDSNYFDFDNERILVCNTYAGSFIYNLGLCFYYCFNKNQNDTQLEEQTLNLLLKYNFKKFYAEQLYNLRNCIFSRAIFLETLIYEQENMIPIFKDLNEHNHQDPLVEEITSIGTNIFSVHEMGHHFFNESDKYWNTEIAEEHKVIFQDVLGKSGNHFSSKEKLELKCDFLALISCLENTKCDETSNIAILSYHAMSLLYSLKTSSEKTIKWLNDNHSQEEVDFKNIGKQKGTYEYVVETDTAMKDRANLMIQMCEKLSVSMGLKLYEQCNRIPLSKSHIKFLYKSMQEIMQSSNANQRAICRLLAEAFHSHTEGIEYLYLRSKIFKSNRSNLTL
;
A
#
# COMPACT_ATOMS: atom_id res chain seq x y z
N MET A 1 -12.51 23.04 -17.54
CA MET A 1 -11.17 22.43 -17.54
C MET A 1 -10.17 23.38 -16.90
N ILE A 2 -9.74 23.03 -15.70
CA ILE A 2 -8.69 23.73 -14.95
C ILE A 2 -7.31 23.35 -15.52
N ASN A 3 -6.35 24.27 -15.44
CA ASN A 3 -4.97 24.00 -15.82
C ASN A 3 -4.35 22.94 -14.87
N LYS A 4 -3.66 21.93 -15.42
CA LYS A 4 -2.95 20.89 -14.64
C LYS A 4 -1.98 21.51 -13.61
N GLU A 5 -1.31 22.61 -13.96
CA GLU A 5 -0.40 23.31 -13.04
C GLU A 5 -1.11 23.85 -11.78
N THR A 6 -2.36 24.30 -11.93
CA THR A 6 -3.18 24.76 -10.81
C THR A 6 -3.55 23.60 -9.89
N ILE A 7 -3.89 22.44 -10.45
CA ILE A 7 -4.16 21.22 -9.67
C ILE A 7 -2.90 20.79 -8.93
N GLU A 8 -1.75 20.74 -9.59
CA GLU A 8 -0.48 20.40 -8.94
C GLU A 8 -0.14 21.35 -7.78
N ALA A 9 -0.34 22.65 -7.96
CA ALA A 9 -0.14 23.64 -6.91
C ALA A 9 -1.08 23.40 -5.72
N SER A 10 -2.37 23.14 -5.96
CA SER A 10 -3.35 22.81 -4.93
C SER A 10 -2.99 21.53 -4.18
N ILE A 11 -2.57 20.48 -4.89
CA ILE A 11 -2.10 19.22 -4.29
C ILE A 11 -0.89 19.47 -3.39
N ARG A 12 0.07 20.30 -3.80
CA ARG A 12 1.23 20.65 -2.95
C ARG A 12 0.86 21.42 -1.69
N LEU A 13 -0.27 22.13 -1.68
CA LEU A 13 -0.76 22.80 -0.46
C LEU A 13 -1.32 21.80 0.55
N ILE A 14 -2.03 20.76 0.08
CA ILE A 14 -2.64 19.74 0.95
C ILE A 14 -1.70 18.56 1.27
N ARG A 15 -0.76 18.27 0.38
CA ARG A 15 0.25 17.20 0.46
C ARG A 15 1.64 17.78 0.18
N PRO A 16 2.23 18.58 1.09
CA PRO A 16 3.49 19.30 0.84
C PRO A 16 4.69 18.37 0.60
N THR A 17 4.63 17.14 1.09
CA THR A 17 5.69 16.14 0.89
C THR A 17 5.52 15.34 -0.40
N ALA A 18 4.40 15.50 -1.12
CA ALA A 18 4.14 14.74 -2.34
C ALA A 18 5.18 15.03 -3.43
N LYS A 19 5.65 13.94 -4.02
CA LYS A 19 6.61 13.92 -5.12
C LYS A 19 5.92 13.36 -6.38
N PHE A 20 6.49 13.69 -7.54
CA PHE A 20 6.08 13.11 -8.84
C PHE A 20 4.58 13.23 -9.15
N ILE A 21 3.98 14.38 -8.85
CA ILE A 21 2.57 14.63 -9.14
C ILE A 21 2.36 14.57 -10.67
N ALA A 22 1.42 13.75 -11.09
CA ALA A 22 1.00 13.58 -12.48
C ALA A 22 -0.53 13.68 -12.54
N VAL A 23 -1.00 14.56 -13.43
CA VAL A 23 -2.43 14.88 -13.56
C VAL A 23 -2.94 14.46 -14.94
N THR A 24 -4.02 13.70 -14.97
CA THR A 24 -4.68 13.25 -16.19
C THR A 24 -6.18 13.51 -16.08
N HIS A 25 -6.81 14.04 -17.12
CA HIS A 25 -8.26 14.22 -17.14
C HIS A 25 -8.96 12.99 -17.74
N SER A 26 -10.12 12.60 -17.21
CA SER A 26 -10.83 11.40 -17.67
C SER A 26 -11.22 11.44 -19.14
N SER A 27 -11.45 12.62 -19.72
CA SER A 27 -11.71 12.76 -21.17
C SER A 27 -10.54 12.32 -22.05
N GLU A 28 -9.32 12.21 -21.50
CA GLU A 28 -8.13 11.79 -22.25
C GLU A 28 -8.15 10.27 -22.54
N PHE A 29 -8.96 9.50 -21.81
CA PHE A 29 -9.00 8.04 -21.92
C PHE A 29 -10.40 7.41 -21.86
N ILE A 30 -11.46 8.18 -21.57
CA ILE A 30 -12.86 7.74 -21.62
C ILE A 30 -13.61 8.51 -22.70
N THR A 31 -14.37 7.82 -23.55
CA THR A 31 -15.15 8.48 -24.60
C THR A 31 -16.41 9.15 -24.04
N GLU A 32 -16.81 10.30 -24.58
CA GLU A 32 -18.04 11.01 -24.15
C GLU A 32 -19.32 10.18 -24.32
N LYS A 33 -19.27 9.13 -25.16
CA LYS A 33 -20.37 8.20 -25.38
C LYS A 33 -20.62 7.29 -24.17
N ASP A 34 -19.56 6.99 -23.44
CA ASP A 34 -19.57 6.10 -22.27
C ASP A 34 -19.68 6.91 -20.96
N TYR A 35 -19.32 8.21 -20.99
CA TYR A 35 -19.27 9.05 -19.79
C TYR A 35 -19.66 10.52 -20.05
N PRO A 36 -20.85 10.96 -19.60
CA PRO A 36 -21.32 12.34 -19.72
C PRO A 36 -20.33 13.37 -19.16
N LYS A 37 -20.23 14.55 -19.79
CA LYS A 37 -19.29 15.63 -19.42
C LYS A 37 -19.37 16.07 -17.96
N ASP A 38 -20.57 16.06 -17.40
CA ASP A 38 -20.87 16.38 -16.00
C ASP A 38 -20.38 15.32 -15.01
N LYS A 39 -19.70 14.27 -15.47
CA LYS A 39 -19.11 13.22 -14.64
C LYS A 39 -17.58 13.19 -14.72
N HIS A 40 -16.91 14.04 -15.49
CA HIS A 40 -15.46 13.92 -15.69
C HIS A 40 -14.67 14.21 -14.41
N TYR A 41 -13.50 13.57 -14.27
CA TYR A 41 -12.61 13.72 -13.11
C TYR A 41 -11.18 14.01 -13.55
N TYR A 42 -10.43 14.74 -12.71
CA TYR A 42 -8.98 14.73 -12.75
C TYR A 42 -8.47 13.58 -11.87
N TYR A 43 -7.73 12.68 -12.49
CA TYR A 43 -6.95 11.66 -11.82
C TYR A 43 -5.57 12.22 -11.49
N VAL A 44 -5.22 12.22 -10.22
CA VAL A 44 -3.91 12.64 -9.72
C VAL A 44 -3.18 11.43 -9.18
N SER A 45 -2.11 11.05 -9.87
CA SER A 45 -1.12 10.10 -9.37
C SER A 45 0.00 10.88 -8.71
N LEU A 46 0.37 10.48 -7.50
CA LEU A 46 1.51 11.07 -6.78
C LEU A 46 2.16 10.02 -5.90
N HIS A 47 3.41 10.29 -5.50
CA HIS A 47 4.08 9.54 -4.44
C HIS A 47 4.11 10.38 -3.16
N ASP A 48 3.39 9.95 -2.13
CA ASP A 48 3.53 10.45 -0.77
C ASP A 48 3.33 9.32 0.25
N GLU A 49 3.90 9.48 1.44
CA GLU A 49 3.76 8.51 2.54
C GLU A 49 2.40 8.63 3.24
N TYR A 50 1.41 9.28 2.65
CA TYR A 50 0.05 9.30 3.19
C TYR A 50 -0.69 8.06 2.70
N ILE A 51 -1.32 7.31 3.61
CA ILE A 51 -2.10 6.11 3.25
C ILE A 51 -3.51 6.47 2.75
N ASP A 52 -4.02 7.63 3.14
CA ASP A 52 -5.36 8.06 2.78
C ASP A 52 -5.37 8.54 1.31
N SER A 53 -6.29 8.02 0.51
CA SER A 53 -6.61 8.63 -0.78
C SER A 53 -7.63 9.76 -0.54
N ASN A 54 -7.78 10.68 -1.49
CA ASN A 54 -8.71 11.80 -1.32
C ASN A 54 -9.52 12.01 -2.60
N TYR A 55 -10.84 12.12 -2.41
CA TYR A 55 -11.74 12.77 -3.34
C TYR A 55 -12.10 14.17 -2.83
N PHE A 56 -12.00 15.19 -3.70
CA PHE A 56 -12.49 16.54 -3.38
C PHE A 56 -12.87 17.34 -4.62
N ASP A 57 -13.75 18.32 -4.43
CA ASP A 57 -14.13 19.27 -5.48
C ASP A 57 -13.24 20.52 -5.39
N PHE A 58 -12.76 21.01 -6.54
CA PHE A 58 -11.96 22.22 -6.67
C PHE A 58 -12.41 23.01 -7.90
N ASP A 59 -12.87 24.24 -7.72
CA ASP A 59 -13.36 25.12 -8.81
C ASP A 59 -14.39 24.43 -9.75
N ASN A 60 -15.33 23.67 -9.17
CA ASN A 60 -16.35 22.84 -9.86
C ASN A 60 -15.80 21.66 -10.66
N GLU A 61 -14.52 21.34 -10.55
CA GLU A 61 -13.93 20.11 -11.08
C GLU A 61 -13.75 19.10 -9.96
N ARG A 62 -13.86 17.82 -10.29
CA ARG A 62 -13.70 16.73 -9.33
C ARG A 62 -12.30 16.17 -9.42
N ILE A 63 -11.60 16.10 -8.29
CA ILE A 63 -10.22 15.64 -8.21
C ILE A 63 -10.17 14.35 -7.39
N LEU A 64 -9.64 13.31 -8.01
CA LEU A 64 -9.37 12.02 -7.40
C LEU A 64 -7.85 11.87 -7.24
N VAL A 65 -7.38 11.87 -5.99
CA VAL A 65 -5.98 11.60 -5.66
C VAL A 65 -5.85 10.12 -5.35
N CYS A 66 -5.21 9.40 -6.26
CA CYS A 66 -4.96 7.97 -6.07
C CYS A 66 -3.65 7.75 -5.35
N ASN A 67 -3.74 6.99 -4.27
CA ASN A 67 -2.58 6.62 -3.48
C ASN A 67 -1.75 5.52 -4.15
N THR A 68 -0.75 5.93 -4.92
CA THR A 68 0.19 4.98 -5.54
C THR A 68 1.12 4.31 -4.53
N TYR A 69 1.34 4.92 -3.36
CA TYR A 69 2.13 4.34 -2.28
C TYR A 69 1.45 3.09 -1.72
N ALA A 70 0.17 3.18 -1.35
CA ALA A 70 -0.59 2.03 -0.88
C ALA A 70 -0.76 0.96 -1.97
N GLY A 71 -1.04 1.37 -3.22
CA GLY A 71 -1.07 0.44 -4.36
C GLY A 71 0.26 -0.31 -4.56
N SER A 72 1.39 0.39 -4.41
CA SER A 72 2.72 -0.23 -4.53
C SER A 72 3.02 -1.24 -3.40
N PHE A 73 2.47 -1.03 -2.20
CA PHE A 73 2.57 -2.00 -1.11
C PHE A 73 1.90 -3.32 -1.48
N ILE A 74 0.65 -3.23 -1.96
CA ILE A 74 -0.14 -4.38 -2.38
C ILE A 74 0.54 -5.11 -3.52
N TYR A 75 1.01 -4.36 -4.52
CA TYR A 75 1.74 -4.90 -5.65
C TYR A 75 2.98 -5.68 -5.22
N ASN A 76 3.85 -5.07 -4.41
CA ASN A 76 5.05 -5.75 -3.95
C ASN A 76 4.72 -6.99 -3.10
N LEU A 77 3.67 -6.92 -2.28
CA LEU A 77 3.20 -8.05 -1.50
C LEU A 77 2.77 -9.20 -2.43
N GLY A 78 1.90 -8.92 -3.39
CA GLY A 78 1.45 -9.88 -4.40
C GLY A 78 2.59 -10.49 -5.19
N LEU A 79 3.60 -9.70 -5.55
CA LEU A 79 4.80 -10.21 -6.22
C LEU A 79 5.61 -11.18 -5.36
N CYS A 80 5.69 -10.98 -4.04
CA CYS A 80 6.38 -11.94 -3.15
C CYS A 80 5.73 -13.31 -3.22
N PHE A 81 4.39 -13.36 -3.18
CA PHE A 81 3.63 -14.59 -3.31
C PHE A 81 3.82 -15.21 -4.69
N TYR A 82 3.56 -14.42 -5.74
CA TYR A 82 3.71 -14.86 -7.11
C TYR A 82 5.10 -15.47 -7.36
N TYR A 83 6.16 -14.80 -6.91
CA TYR A 83 7.53 -15.23 -7.17
C TYR A 83 7.86 -16.54 -6.44
N CYS A 84 7.53 -16.65 -5.15
CA CYS A 84 7.82 -17.85 -4.37
C CYS A 84 7.06 -19.07 -4.91
N PHE A 85 5.77 -18.93 -5.19
CA PHE A 85 4.91 -20.06 -5.57
C PHE A 85 5.00 -20.46 -7.06
N ASN A 86 5.43 -19.57 -7.96
CA ASN A 86 5.63 -19.94 -9.37
C ASN A 86 7.05 -20.49 -9.66
N LYS A 87 8.08 -20.11 -8.89
CA LYS A 87 9.48 -20.48 -9.19
C LYS A 87 9.99 -21.71 -8.43
N ASN A 88 9.47 -21.98 -7.23
CA ASN A 88 10.02 -23.01 -6.34
C ASN A 88 9.15 -24.27 -6.21
N GLN A 89 8.52 -24.72 -7.31
CA GLN A 89 7.54 -25.82 -7.35
C GLN A 89 7.96 -27.17 -6.71
N ASN A 90 9.20 -27.31 -6.24
CA ASN A 90 9.77 -28.55 -5.71
C ASN A 90 10.29 -28.48 -4.25
N ASP A 91 10.22 -27.35 -3.53
CA ASP A 91 10.68 -27.27 -2.12
C ASP A 91 9.86 -26.28 -1.27
N THR A 92 8.88 -26.81 -0.54
CA THR A 92 7.96 -26.05 0.31
C THR A 92 8.61 -25.39 1.54
N GLN A 93 9.73 -25.92 2.04
CA GLN A 93 10.43 -25.29 3.18
C GLN A 93 11.25 -24.07 2.74
N LEU A 94 11.91 -24.18 1.57
CA LEU A 94 12.64 -23.07 0.98
C LEU A 94 11.71 -21.92 0.58
N GLU A 95 10.49 -22.24 0.15
CA GLU A 95 9.43 -21.28 -0.15
C GLU A 95 9.04 -20.43 1.07
N GLU A 96 8.74 -21.05 2.21
CA GLU A 96 8.28 -20.33 3.40
C GLU A 96 9.37 -19.39 3.96
N GLN A 97 10.63 -19.84 3.96
CA GLN A 97 11.77 -19.02 4.40
C GLN A 97 12.00 -17.83 3.47
N THR A 98 11.97 -18.06 2.16
CA THR A 98 12.15 -17.00 1.15
C THR A 98 11.00 -15.99 1.22
N LEU A 99 9.76 -16.48 1.30
CA LEU A 99 8.58 -15.62 1.43
C LEU A 99 8.67 -14.77 2.70
N ASN A 100 8.98 -15.36 3.86
CA ASN A 100 9.10 -14.62 5.11
C ASN A 100 10.14 -13.49 5.00
N LEU A 101 11.29 -13.75 4.37
CA LEU A 101 12.33 -12.73 4.15
C LEU A 101 11.81 -11.57 3.29
N LEU A 102 11.14 -11.87 2.17
CA LEU A 102 10.58 -10.86 1.26
C LEU A 102 9.45 -10.05 1.90
N LEU A 103 8.61 -10.71 2.71
CA LEU A 103 7.55 -10.05 3.47
C LEU A 103 8.12 -9.10 4.52
N LYS A 104 9.08 -9.56 5.32
CA LYS A 104 9.77 -8.73 6.32
C LYS A 104 10.40 -7.50 5.69
N TYR A 105 11.06 -7.68 4.54
CA TYR A 105 11.59 -6.56 3.78
C TYR A 105 10.51 -5.55 3.40
N ASN A 106 9.42 -6.00 2.79
CA ASN A 106 8.36 -5.10 2.34
C ASN A 106 7.73 -4.34 3.51
N PHE A 107 7.42 -5.04 4.60
CA PHE A 107 6.88 -4.38 5.80
C PHE A 107 7.86 -3.37 6.38
N LYS A 108 9.15 -3.74 6.44
CA LYS A 108 10.20 -2.85 6.93
C LYS A 108 10.41 -1.63 6.03
N LYS A 109 10.34 -1.77 4.71
CA LYS A 109 10.44 -0.65 3.76
C LYS A 109 9.37 0.38 4.05
N PHE A 110 8.12 -0.04 4.10
CA PHE A 110 7.00 0.86 4.33
C PHE A 110 7.04 1.47 5.74
N TYR A 111 7.41 0.68 6.74
CA TYR A 111 7.66 1.17 8.09
C TYR A 111 8.78 2.23 8.13
N ALA A 112 9.90 1.99 7.45
CA ALA A 112 11.03 2.91 7.39
C ALA A 112 10.67 4.23 6.71
N GLU A 113 9.90 4.18 5.62
CA GLU A 113 9.44 5.36 4.89
C GLU A 113 8.48 6.20 5.75
N GLN A 114 7.55 5.55 6.47
CA GLN A 114 6.68 6.23 7.45
C GLN A 114 7.49 6.90 8.57
N LEU A 115 8.45 6.18 9.17
CA LEU A 115 9.33 6.75 10.19
C LEU A 115 10.10 7.96 9.67
N TYR A 116 10.72 7.83 8.48
CA TYR A 116 11.53 8.86 7.87
C TYR A 116 10.72 10.13 7.57
N ASN A 117 9.50 9.96 7.05
CA ASN A 117 8.59 11.07 6.78
C ASN A 117 8.09 11.75 8.05
N LEU A 118 7.75 10.98 9.09
CA LEU A 118 7.30 11.52 10.39
C LEU A 118 8.42 12.24 11.15
N ARG A 119 9.63 11.68 11.13
CA ARG A 119 10.81 12.28 11.75
C ARG A 119 12.09 11.74 11.13
N ASN A 120 12.77 12.59 10.37
CA ASN A 120 14.05 12.30 9.75
C ASN A 120 15.23 12.35 10.75
N CYS A 121 15.37 11.28 11.54
CA CYS A 121 16.39 11.09 12.59
C CYS A 121 17.34 9.91 12.28
N ILE A 122 18.47 9.80 12.99
CA ILE A 122 19.47 8.71 12.85
C ILE A 122 18.80 7.34 12.88
N PHE A 123 17.86 7.11 13.80
CA PHE A 123 17.12 5.85 13.86
C PHE A 123 16.34 5.56 12.57
N SER A 124 15.49 6.50 12.13
CA SER A 124 14.70 6.36 10.90
C SER A 124 15.59 6.16 9.66
N ARG A 125 16.69 6.92 9.56
CA ARG A 125 17.70 6.83 8.50
C ARG A 125 18.37 5.48 8.49
N ALA A 126 18.74 4.95 9.65
CA ALA A 126 19.40 3.65 9.75
C ALA A 126 18.50 2.51 9.25
N ILE A 127 17.20 2.54 9.62
CA ILE A 127 16.23 1.55 9.14
C ILE A 127 16.02 1.70 7.64
N PHE A 128 15.90 2.93 7.14
CA PHE A 128 15.77 3.22 5.72
C PHE A 128 17.00 2.75 4.91
N LEU A 129 18.21 3.02 5.38
CA LEU A 129 19.44 2.52 4.73
C LEU A 129 19.51 0.99 4.76
N GLU A 130 19.05 0.35 5.84
CA GLU A 130 18.95 -1.11 5.93
C GLU A 130 18.03 -1.63 4.82
N THR A 131 16.88 -1.00 4.56
CA THR A 131 15.98 -1.44 3.48
C THR A 131 16.63 -1.27 2.11
N LEU A 132 17.43 -0.23 1.85
CA LEU A 132 18.15 -0.11 0.58
C LEU A 132 19.11 -1.27 0.32
N ILE A 133 19.78 -1.79 1.35
CA ILE A 133 20.65 -2.97 1.22
C ILE A 133 19.82 -4.21 0.87
N TYR A 134 18.74 -4.45 1.61
CA TYR A 134 17.83 -5.57 1.33
C TYR A 134 17.23 -5.49 -0.08
N GLU A 135 16.91 -4.29 -0.56
CA GLU A 135 16.38 -4.09 -1.92
C GLU A 135 17.36 -4.58 -2.98
N GLN A 136 18.64 -4.20 -2.84
CA GLN A 136 19.72 -4.60 -3.74
C GLN A 136 19.94 -6.10 -3.73
N GLU A 137 19.93 -6.71 -2.54
CA GLU A 137 20.22 -8.13 -2.37
C GLU A 137 19.04 -9.05 -2.75
N ASN A 138 17.79 -8.61 -2.55
CA ASN A 138 16.62 -9.50 -2.62
C ASN A 138 15.58 -9.08 -3.66
N MET A 139 15.15 -7.81 -3.69
CA MET A 139 14.03 -7.38 -4.55
C MET A 139 14.46 -7.02 -5.97
N ILE A 140 15.61 -6.38 -6.17
CA ILE A 140 16.11 -6.05 -7.51
C ILE A 140 16.26 -7.31 -8.38
N PRO A 141 16.81 -8.44 -7.88
CA PRO A 141 16.82 -9.69 -8.62
C PRO A 141 15.41 -10.14 -9.06
N ILE A 142 14.41 -10.04 -8.19
CA ILE A 142 13.02 -10.38 -8.51
C ILE A 142 12.48 -9.47 -9.62
N PHE A 143 12.66 -8.15 -9.50
CA PHE A 143 12.22 -7.22 -10.53
C PHE A 143 12.94 -7.44 -11.87
N LYS A 144 14.23 -7.77 -11.86
CA LYS A 144 14.97 -8.12 -13.08
C LYS A 144 14.42 -9.39 -13.72
N ASP A 145 14.21 -10.43 -12.92
CA ASP A 145 13.65 -11.70 -13.39
C ASP A 145 12.24 -11.51 -13.99
N LEU A 146 11.39 -10.71 -13.35
CA LEU A 146 10.07 -10.36 -13.87
C LEU A 146 10.15 -9.59 -15.18
N ASN A 147 11.07 -8.62 -15.31
CA ASN A 147 11.25 -7.87 -16.56
C ASN A 147 11.81 -8.73 -17.70
N GLU A 148 12.68 -9.70 -17.38
CA GLU A 148 13.37 -10.53 -18.37
C GLU A 148 12.52 -11.74 -18.83
N HIS A 149 11.77 -12.36 -17.92
CA HIS A 149 11.09 -13.64 -18.18
C HIS A 149 9.55 -13.56 -18.13
N ASN A 150 8.97 -12.58 -17.42
CA ASN A 150 7.54 -12.57 -17.09
C ASN A 150 6.83 -11.22 -17.34
N HIS A 151 7.38 -10.34 -18.18
CA HIS A 151 6.80 -8.99 -18.44
C HIS A 151 5.35 -9.05 -18.99
N GLN A 152 4.90 -10.20 -19.48
CA GLN A 152 3.56 -10.41 -20.03
C GLN A 152 2.73 -11.40 -19.23
N ASP A 153 3.12 -11.73 -18.00
CA ASP A 153 2.28 -12.62 -17.19
C ASP A 153 0.98 -11.91 -16.80
N PRO A 154 -0.19 -12.39 -17.25
CA PRO A 154 -1.47 -11.75 -16.96
C PRO A 154 -1.74 -11.61 -15.45
N LEU A 155 -1.17 -12.50 -14.64
CA LEU A 155 -1.35 -12.44 -13.18
C LEU A 155 -0.62 -11.24 -12.55
N VAL A 156 0.54 -10.85 -13.09
CA VAL A 156 1.28 -9.68 -12.59
C VAL A 156 0.50 -8.41 -12.90
N GLU A 157 -0.06 -8.30 -14.11
CA GLU A 157 -0.94 -7.20 -14.51
C GLU A 157 -2.20 -7.16 -13.64
N GLU A 158 -2.78 -8.31 -13.33
CA GLU A 158 -3.98 -8.43 -12.48
C GLU A 158 -3.69 -8.00 -11.03
N ILE A 159 -2.53 -8.37 -10.46
CA ILE A 159 -2.10 -7.91 -9.13
C ILE A 159 -1.99 -6.38 -9.11
N THR A 160 -1.36 -5.78 -10.13
CA THR A 160 -1.27 -4.31 -10.23
C THR A 160 -2.64 -3.67 -10.38
N SER A 161 -3.50 -4.24 -11.24
CA SER A 161 -4.83 -3.74 -11.53
C SER A 161 -5.71 -3.72 -10.28
N ILE A 162 -5.89 -4.87 -9.62
CA ILE A 162 -6.72 -4.99 -8.40
C ILE A 162 -6.14 -4.12 -7.27
N GLY A 163 -4.82 -4.17 -7.05
CA GLY A 163 -4.17 -3.39 -5.99
C GLY A 163 -4.33 -1.88 -6.14
N THR A 164 -4.45 -1.38 -7.38
CA THR A 164 -4.68 0.05 -7.67
C THR A 164 -6.17 0.40 -7.70
N ASN A 165 -6.99 -0.50 -8.23
CA ASN A 165 -8.43 -0.28 -8.38
C ASN A 165 -9.15 -0.24 -7.04
N ILE A 166 -8.74 -1.04 -6.05
CA ILE A 166 -9.39 -1.03 -4.73
C ILE A 166 -9.38 0.38 -4.12
N PHE A 167 -8.25 1.09 -4.15
CA PHE A 167 -8.18 2.47 -3.65
C PHE A 167 -8.95 3.45 -4.53
N SER A 168 -8.75 3.37 -5.85
CA SER A 168 -9.35 4.32 -6.77
C SER A 168 -10.88 4.24 -6.78
N VAL A 169 -11.44 3.02 -6.79
CA VAL A 169 -12.89 2.80 -6.77
C VAL A 169 -13.49 3.09 -5.39
N HIS A 170 -12.77 2.80 -4.32
CA HIS A 170 -13.20 3.19 -2.97
C HIS A 170 -13.43 4.70 -2.90
N GLU A 171 -12.48 5.50 -3.37
CA GLU A 171 -12.60 6.96 -3.33
C GLU A 171 -13.72 7.47 -4.24
N MET A 172 -13.91 6.85 -5.40
CA MET A 172 -15.10 7.13 -6.23
C MET A 172 -16.40 6.77 -5.48
N GLY A 173 -16.38 5.77 -4.62
CA GLY A 173 -17.47 5.45 -3.71
C GLY A 173 -17.86 6.61 -2.81
N HIS A 174 -16.90 7.40 -2.30
CA HIS A 174 -17.22 8.59 -1.52
C HIS A 174 -18.01 9.61 -2.33
N HIS A 175 -17.69 9.81 -3.60
CA HIS A 175 -18.49 10.66 -4.48
C HIS A 175 -19.91 10.11 -4.64
N PHE A 176 -20.07 8.83 -5.01
CA PHE A 176 -21.40 8.25 -5.25
C PHE A 176 -22.29 8.18 -4.01
N PHE A 177 -21.71 7.90 -2.85
CA PHE A 177 -22.46 7.74 -1.61
C PHE A 177 -22.65 9.06 -0.84
N ASN A 178 -21.78 10.06 -1.02
CA ASN A 178 -22.00 11.40 -0.45
C ASN A 178 -23.11 12.16 -1.17
N GLU A 179 -23.33 11.92 -2.47
CA GLU A 179 -24.34 12.65 -3.25
C GLU A 179 -25.79 12.15 -3.03
N SER A 180 -26.01 10.87 -2.67
CA SER A 180 -27.24 10.36 -2.02
C SER A 180 -27.21 8.83 -1.85
N ASP A 181 -27.98 8.30 -0.89
CA ASP A 181 -28.24 6.85 -0.77
C ASP A 181 -28.94 6.24 -2.02
N LYS A 182 -29.33 7.07 -3.00
CA LYS A 182 -29.92 6.61 -4.26
C LYS A 182 -29.01 5.62 -4.98
N TYR A 183 -27.71 5.92 -5.09
CA TYR A 183 -26.77 5.04 -5.79
C TYR A 183 -26.73 3.65 -5.15
N TRP A 184 -26.63 3.60 -3.82
CA TRP A 184 -26.69 2.35 -3.07
C TRP A 184 -27.97 1.57 -3.37
N ASN A 185 -29.11 2.25 -3.45
CA ASN A 185 -30.40 1.60 -3.66
C ASN A 185 -30.66 1.18 -5.12
N THR A 186 -30.18 1.94 -6.10
CA THR A 186 -30.48 1.72 -7.53
C THR A 186 -29.42 0.95 -8.29
N GLU A 187 -28.14 1.17 -8.02
CA GLU A 187 -27.04 0.64 -8.84
C GLU A 187 -26.42 -0.63 -8.26
N ILE A 188 -26.48 -0.84 -6.94
CA ILE A 188 -25.96 -2.07 -6.32
C ILE A 188 -27.03 -3.17 -6.45
N ALA A 189 -26.63 -4.30 -7.05
CA ALA A 189 -27.49 -5.47 -7.19
C ALA A 189 -28.04 -5.93 -5.82
N GLU A 190 -29.31 -6.33 -5.78
CA GLU A 190 -29.99 -6.67 -4.52
C GLU A 190 -29.29 -7.84 -3.80
N GLU A 191 -28.80 -8.83 -4.55
CA GLU A 191 -28.03 -9.95 -3.99
C GLU A 191 -26.75 -9.51 -3.27
N HIS A 192 -26.04 -8.51 -3.81
CA HIS A 192 -24.85 -7.93 -3.17
C HIS A 192 -25.23 -7.18 -1.91
N LYS A 193 -26.33 -6.41 -1.91
CA LYS A 193 -26.83 -5.75 -0.71
C LYS A 193 -27.18 -6.75 0.39
N VAL A 194 -27.79 -7.88 0.05
CA VAL A 194 -28.12 -8.95 1.01
C VAL A 194 -26.85 -9.52 1.63
N ILE A 195 -25.81 -9.77 0.83
CA ILE A 195 -24.50 -10.21 1.34
C ILE A 195 -23.90 -9.17 2.30
N PHE A 196 -23.91 -7.89 1.91
CA PHE A 196 -23.41 -6.80 2.72
C PHE A 196 -24.15 -6.72 4.06
N GLN A 197 -25.48 -6.76 4.05
CA GLN A 197 -26.31 -6.69 5.24
C GLN A 197 -26.14 -7.91 6.16
N ASP A 198 -26.00 -9.12 5.59
CA ASP A 198 -25.78 -10.34 6.37
C ASP A 198 -24.44 -10.30 7.13
N VAL A 199 -23.37 -9.88 6.46
CA VAL A 199 -22.04 -9.76 7.07
C VAL A 199 -22.01 -8.62 8.09
N LEU A 200 -22.53 -7.44 7.71
CA LEU A 200 -22.57 -6.28 8.59
C LEU A 200 -23.46 -6.52 9.82
N GLY A 201 -24.61 -7.18 9.67
CA GLY A 201 -25.52 -7.49 10.76
C GLY A 201 -24.94 -8.43 11.82
N LYS A 202 -24.03 -9.34 11.41
CA LYS A 202 -23.36 -10.29 12.32
C LYS A 202 -22.19 -9.68 13.09
N SER A 203 -21.56 -8.63 12.56
CA SER A 203 -20.24 -8.19 13.03
C SER A 203 -20.09 -6.67 13.18
N GLY A 204 -21.05 -5.87 12.70
CA GLY A 204 -20.88 -4.44 12.44
C GLY A 204 -21.64 -3.46 13.34
N ASN A 205 -22.23 -3.92 14.44
CA ASN A 205 -22.98 -3.03 15.35
C ASN A 205 -22.11 -1.99 16.08
N HIS A 206 -20.79 -2.16 16.08
CA HIS A 206 -19.83 -1.24 16.73
C HIS A 206 -19.29 -0.14 15.80
N PHE A 207 -19.49 -0.24 14.48
CA PHE A 207 -19.02 0.79 13.54
C PHE A 207 -19.87 2.05 13.59
N SER A 208 -19.20 3.19 13.65
CA SER A 208 -19.77 4.54 13.50
C SER A 208 -20.41 4.73 12.11
N SER A 209 -21.18 5.80 11.96
CA SER A 209 -21.77 6.17 10.66
C SER A 209 -20.69 6.39 9.58
N LYS A 210 -19.57 7.02 9.96
CA LYS A 210 -18.42 7.22 9.07
C LYS A 210 -17.83 5.89 8.62
N GLU A 211 -17.55 4.98 9.55
CA GLU A 211 -17.00 3.66 9.22
C GLU A 211 -17.96 2.79 8.39
N LYS A 212 -19.28 2.99 8.53
CA LYS A 212 -20.26 2.33 7.66
C LYS A 212 -20.23 2.86 6.23
N LEU A 213 -20.00 4.16 6.03
CA LEU A 213 -19.81 4.75 4.70
C LEU A 213 -18.54 4.18 4.04
N GLU A 214 -17.45 4.18 4.79
CA GLU A 214 -16.18 3.56 4.45
C GLU A 214 -16.33 2.08 4.00
N LEU A 215 -17.10 1.28 4.75
CA LEU A 215 -17.43 -0.10 4.37
C LEU A 215 -18.23 -0.20 3.07
N LYS A 216 -19.17 0.74 2.81
CA LYS A 216 -19.88 0.78 1.52
C LYS A 216 -18.93 1.09 0.37
N CYS A 217 -18.00 2.04 0.56
CA CYS A 217 -16.97 2.38 -0.42
C CYS A 217 -16.06 1.18 -0.73
N ASP A 218 -15.58 0.47 0.30
CA ASP A 218 -14.81 -0.76 0.10
C ASP A 218 -15.62 -1.84 -0.61
N PHE A 219 -16.89 -1.99 -0.25
CA PHE A 219 -17.73 -3.01 -0.85
C PHE A 219 -17.97 -2.75 -2.33
N LEU A 220 -18.15 -1.49 -2.73
CA LEU A 220 -18.17 -1.08 -4.13
C LEU A 220 -16.85 -1.43 -4.83
N ALA A 221 -15.72 -1.12 -4.20
CA ALA A 221 -14.40 -1.43 -4.74
C ALA A 221 -14.19 -2.94 -4.92
N LEU A 222 -14.60 -3.74 -3.94
CA LEU A 222 -14.53 -5.20 -3.98
C LEU A 222 -15.38 -5.76 -5.13
N ILE A 223 -16.66 -5.37 -5.23
CA ILE A 223 -17.55 -5.82 -6.30
C ILE A 223 -16.94 -5.46 -7.65
N SER A 224 -16.49 -4.22 -7.82
CA SER A 224 -15.88 -3.76 -9.08
C SER A 224 -14.66 -4.60 -9.47
N CYS A 225 -13.85 -5.04 -8.51
CA CYS A 225 -12.72 -5.93 -8.78
C CYS A 225 -13.17 -7.35 -9.16
N LEU A 226 -14.20 -7.89 -8.48
CA LEU A 226 -14.69 -9.25 -8.72
C LEU A 226 -15.52 -9.38 -10.00
N GLU A 227 -16.20 -8.31 -10.45
CA GLU A 227 -17.00 -8.33 -11.67
C GLU A 227 -16.18 -8.10 -12.94
N ASN A 228 -15.10 -7.32 -12.86
CA ASN A 228 -14.29 -6.93 -14.03
C ASN A 228 -13.14 -7.90 -14.34
N THR A 229 -13.09 -9.07 -13.70
CA THR A 229 -11.95 -10.00 -13.84
C THR A 229 -12.12 -11.06 -14.94
N LYS A 230 -10.98 -11.48 -15.50
CA LYS A 230 -10.81 -12.65 -16.38
C LYS A 230 -9.90 -13.73 -15.75
N CYS A 231 -9.59 -13.61 -14.46
CA CYS A 231 -8.53 -14.32 -13.77
C CYS A 231 -9.08 -15.11 -12.58
N ASP A 232 -8.70 -16.38 -12.48
CA ASP A 232 -9.13 -17.29 -11.41
C ASP A 232 -8.61 -16.83 -10.02
N GLU A 233 -7.51 -16.09 -9.99
CA GLU A 233 -6.85 -15.62 -8.78
C GLU A 233 -7.44 -14.33 -8.18
N THR A 234 -8.36 -13.64 -8.85
CA THR A 234 -8.84 -12.31 -8.45
C THR A 234 -9.37 -12.27 -7.02
N SER A 235 -10.12 -13.28 -6.59
CA SER A 235 -10.60 -13.34 -5.20
C SER A 235 -9.45 -13.40 -4.19
N ASN A 236 -8.39 -14.16 -4.48
CA ASN A 236 -7.22 -14.22 -3.60
C ASN A 236 -6.41 -12.92 -3.64
N ILE A 237 -6.31 -12.26 -4.79
CA ILE A 237 -5.65 -10.94 -4.89
C ILE A 237 -6.44 -9.89 -4.11
N ALA A 238 -7.77 -9.90 -4.18
CA ALA A 238 -8.63 -9.00 -3.42
C ALA A 238 -8.48 -9.24 -1.90
N ILE A 239 -8.50 -10.50 -1.45
CA ILE A 239 -8.24 -10.87 -0.05
C ILE A 239 -6.85 -10.38 0.39
N LEU A 240 -5.82 -10.62 -0.42
CA LEU A 240 -4.46 -10.16 -0.16
C LEU A 240 -4.39 -8.63 -0.04
N SER A 241 -5.14 -7.92 -0.87
CA SER A 241 -5.22 -6.46 -0.89
C SER A 241 -5.80 -5.91 0.41
N TYR A 242 -6.90 -6.50 0.92
CA TYR A 242 -7.45 -6.09 2.22
C TYR A 242 -6.54 -6.46 3.39
N HIS A 243 -5.86 -7.61 3.33
CA HIS A 243 -4.80 -7.92 4.30
C HIS A 243 -3.68 -6.86 4.28
N ALA A 244 -3.22 -6.49 3.08
CA ALA A 244 -2.19 -5.49 2.90
C ALA A 244 -2.63 -4.12 3.44
N MET A 245 -3.84 -3.67 3.16
CA MET A 245 -4.38 -2.43 3.74
C MET A 245 -4.33 -2.45 5.27
N SER A 246 -4.81 -3.54 5.89
CA SER A 246 -4.79 -3.70 7.35
C SER A 246 -3.37 -3.64 7.93
N LEU A 247 -2.40 -4.28 7.28
CA LEU A 247 -0.99 -4.25 7.68
C LEU A 247 -0.38 -2.86 7.48
N LEU A 248 -0.68 -2.19 6.37
CA LEU A 248 -0.14 -0.86 6.05
C LEU A 248 -0.58 0.18 7.09
N TYR A 249 -1.86 0.19 7.48
CA TYR A 249 -2.35 1.04 8.58
C TYR A 249 -1.70 0.67 9.91
N SER A 250 -1.54 -0.63 10.20
CA SER A 250 -0.83 -1.08 11.41
C SER A 250 0.63 -0.61 11.44
N LEU A 251 1.32 -0.61 10.29
CA LEU A 251 2.69 -0.10 10.15
C LEU A 251 2.76 1.43 10.34
N LYS A 252 1.78 2.19 9.83
CA LYS A 252 1.68 3.63 10.09
C LYS A 252 1.48 3.92 11.58
N THR A 253 0.49 3.29 12.22
CA THR A 253 0.23 3.43 13.66
C THR A 253 1.46 3.06 14.50
N SER A 254 2.14 1.97 14.13
CA SER A 254 3.42 1.55 14.73
C SER A 254 4.51 2.62 14.59
N SER A 255 4.59 3.28 13.42
CA SER A 255 5.58 4.33 13.13
C SER A 255 5.30 5.58 13.96
N GLU A 256 4.04 6.02 14.02
CA GLU A 256 3.60 7.16 14.84
C GLU A 256 3.93 6.94 16.32
N LYS A 257 3.64 5.75 16.85
CA LYS A 257 3.99 5.39 18.24
C LYS A 257 5.49 5.36 18.50
N THR A 258 6.25 4.83 17.55
CA THR A 258 7.71 4.79 17.67
C THR A 258 8.29 6.20 17.63
N ILE A 259 7.82 7.08 16.74
CA ILE A 259 8.25 8.49 16.70
C ILE A 259 7.86 9.23 17.97
N LYS A 260 6.64 9.01 18.49
CA LYS A 260 6.24 9.60 19.77
C LYS A 260 7.19 9.20 20.89
N TRP A 261 7.48 7.90 21.01
CA TRP A 261 8.44 7.41 22.00
C TRP A 261 9.84 8.04 21.82
N LEU A 262 10.31 8.16 20.58
CA LEU A 262 11.58 8.82 20.28
C LEU A 262 11.57 10.31 20.65
N ASN A 263 10.44 11.02 20.50
CA ASN A 263 10.34 12.42 20.88
C ASN A 263 10.36 12.58 22.40
N ASP A 264 9.68 11.68 23.12
CA ASP A 264 9.57 11.71 24.58
C ASP A 264 10.90 11.33 25.26
N ASN A 265 11.70 10.45 24.66
CA ASN A 265 12.92 9.89 25.26
C ASN A 265 14.23 10.36 24.62
N HIS A 266 14.20 10.85 23.38
CA HIS A 266 15.37 11.20 22.57
C HIS A 266 15.13 12.49 21.78
N SER A 267 14.86 13.59 22.49
CA SER A 267 14.49 14.89 21.89
C SER A 267 15.60 15.54 21.05
N GLN A 268 16.87 15.28 21.37
CA GLN A 268 18.03 15.72 20.58
C GLN A 268 18.93 14.52 20.27
N GLU A 269 19.24 14.34 18.99
CA GLU A 269 20.24 13.36 18.57
C GLU A 269 21.61 14.01 18.63
N GLU A 270 22.35 13.76 19.71
CA GLU A 270 23.75 14.19 19.81
C GLU A 270 24.66 13.13 19.21
N VAL A 271 25.45 13.53 18.20
CA VAL A 271 26.53 12.69 17.66
C VAL A 271 27.84 13.15 18.30
N ASP A 272 28.37 12.32 19.20
CA ASP A 272 29.65 12.58 19.84
C ASP A 272 30.81 12.11 18.93
N PHE A 273 31.36 13.05 18.15
CA PHE A 273 32.53 12.80 17.31
C PHE A 273 33.86 12.80 18.10
N LYS A 274 33.86 13.18 19.39
CA LYS A 274 35.08 13.32 20.19
C LYS A 274 35.42 12.05 20.97
N ASN A 275 34.43 11.26 21.35
CA ASN A 275 34.63 9.99 22.05
C ASN A 275 34.54 8.79 21.09
N ILE A 276 35.54 7.90 21.13
CA ILE A 276 35.57 6.65 20.35
C ILE A 276 34.49 5.65 20.83
N GLY A 277 33.95 5.86 22.04
CA GLY A 277 32.91 5.03 22.62
C GLY A 277 31.56 5.28 21.96
N LYS A 278 31.05 4.31 21.20
CA LYS A 278 29.68 4.34 20.68
C LYS A 278 28.69 4.43 21.84
N GLN A 279 27.91 5.51 21.92
CA GLN A 279 26.75 5.53 22.80
C GLN A 279 25.73 4.50 22.31
N LYS A 280 25.49 3.44 23.08
CA LYS A 280 24.44 2.47 22.76
C LYS A 280 23.08 3.09 23.11
N GLY A 281 22.47 3.80 22.16
CA GLY A 281 21.03 4.07 22.22
C GLY A 281 20.26 2.77 22.03
N THR A 282 19.49 2.36 23.03
CA THR A 282 18.44 1.34 22.87
C THR A 282 17.20 2.06 22.39
N TYR A 283 16.90 1.96 21.09
CA TYR A 283 15.64 2.46 20.55
C TYR A 283 14.57 1.41 20.77
N GLU A 284 13.50 1.76 21.49
CA GLU A 284 12.33 0.91 21.52
C GLU A 284 11.59 1.01 20.18
N TYR A 285 11.14 -0.14 19.71
CA TYR A 285 10.28 -0.26 18.56
C TYR A 285 8.92 -0.76 19.02
N VAL A 286 7.85 -0.10 18.59
CA VAL A 286 6.48 -0.47 18.91
C VAL A 286 5.81 -1.04 17.66
N VAL A 287 5.49 -2.34 17.69
CA VAL A 287 4.55 -2.95 16.73
C VAL A 287 3.17 -2.91 17.35
N GLU A 288 2.21 -2.30 16.67
CA GLU A 288 0.81 -2.39 17.04
C GLU A 288 -0.05 -2.70 15.83
N THR A 289 -1.16 -3.37 16.08
CA THR A 289 -2.20 -3.61 15.09
C THR A 289 -3.23 -2.50 15.16
N ASP A 290 -3.56 -1.90 14.01
CA ASP A 290 -4.72 -1.02 13.90
C ASP A 290 -5.98 -1.87 13.96
N THR A 291 -6.68 -1.85 15.11
CA THR A 291 -7.83 -2.72 15.33
C THR A 291 -9.01 -2.36 14.45
N ALA A 292 -9.25 -1.07 14.22
CA ALA A 292 -10.36 -0.60 13.39
C ALA A 292 -10.16 -1.05 11.93
N MET A 293 -8.97 -0.85 11.37
CA MET A 293 -8.66 -1.28 10.01
C MET A 293 -8.60 -2.80 9.88
N LYS A 294 -8.14 -3.51 10.92
CA LYS A 294 -8.18 -4.97 10.96
C LYS A 294 -9.61 -5.50 10.92
N ASP A 295 -10.51 -4.95 11.73
CA ASP A 295 -11.90 -5.41 11.78
C ASP A 295 -12.61 -5.10 10.46
N ARG A 296 -12.38 -3.90 9.90
CA ARG A 296 -12.84 -3.50 8.57
C ARG A 296 -12.35 -4.46 7.47
N ALA A 297 -11.05 -4.76 7.42
CA ALA A 297 -10.49 -5.69 6.45
C ALA A 297 -11.08 -7.12 6.61
N ASN A 298 -11.25 -7.59 7.85
CA ASN A 298 -11.85 -8.90 8.12
C ASN A 298 -13.30 -8.99 7.63
N LEU A 299 -14.08 -7.90 7.72
CA LEU A 299 -15.41 -7.85 7.12
C LEU A 299 -15.33 -7.96 5.60
N MET A 300 -14.42 -7.19 4.99
CA MET A 300 -14.30 -7.20 3.53
C MET A 300 -13.87 -8.56 2.98
N ILE A 301 -13.01 -9.27 3.70
CA ILE A 301 -12.63 -10.65 3.37
C ILE A 301 -13.84 -11.58 3.45
N GLN A 302 -14.65 -11.49 4.51
CA GLN A 302 -15.88 -12.30 4.61
C GLN A 302 -16.88 -11.98 3.49
N MET A 303 -16.99 -10.71 3.09
CA MET A 303 -17.80 -10.31 1.94
C MET A 303 -17.23 -10.89 0.64
N CYS A 304 -15.91 -10.84 0.45
CA CYS A 304 -15.22 -11.41 -0.70
C CYS A 304 -15.44 -12.92 -0.81
N GLU A 305 -15.36 -13.65 0.31
CA GLU A 305 -15.65 -15.09 0.35
C GLU A 305 -17.08 -15.39 -0.12
N LYS A 306 -18.07 -14.65 0.39
CA LYS A 306 -19.48 -14.83 0.00
C LYS A 306 -19.75 -14.49 -1.46
N LEU A 307 -19.20 -13.36 -1.93
CA LEU A 307 -19.34 -12.93 -3.32
C LEU A 307 -18.67 -13.92 -4.28
N SER A 308 -17.47 -14.39 -3.94
CA SER A 308 -16.76 -15.37 -4.75
C SER A 308 -17.55 -16.68 -4.88
N VAL A 309 -18.19 -17.14 -3.80
CA VAL A 309 -19.08 -18.32 -3.85
C VAL A 309 -20.30 -18.05 -4.72
N SER A 310 -20.97 -16.90 -4.60
CA SER A 310 -22.15 -16.59 -5.44
C SER A 310 -21.79 -16.44 -6.93
N MET A 311 -20.58 -15.99 -7.23
CA MET A 311 -20.06 -15.79 -8.58
C MET A 311 -19.36 -17.04 -9.16
N GLY A 312 -19.18 -18.11 -8.38
CA GLY A 312 -18.47 -19.32 -8.81
C GLY A 312 -16.96 -19.15 -9.00
N LEU A 313 -16.36 -18.17 -8.31
CA LEU A 313 -14.92 -17.90 -8.34
C LEU A 313 -14.15 -18.82 -7.38
N LYS A 314 -12.90 -19.12 -7.73
CA LYS A 314 -11.99 -19.93 -6.90
C LYS A 314 -11.50 -19.14 -5.68
N LEU A 315 -11.29 -19.84 -4.58
CA LEU A 315 -10.81 -19.26 -3.32
C LEU A 315 -9.69 -20.09 -2.71
N TYR A 316 -8.76 -19.38 -2.06
CA TYR A 316 -7.71 -19.97 -1.22
C TYR A 316 -6.84 -20.98 -1.99
N GLU A 317 -6.60 -22.14 -1.41
CA GLU A 317 -5.79 -23.24 -1.96
C GLU A 317 -6.33 -23.80 -3.28
N GLN A 318 -7.52 -23.38 -3.73
CA GLN A 318 -8.02 -23.67 -5.08
C GLN A 318 -7.28 -22.89 -6.17
N CYS A 319 -6.52 -21.86 -5.79
CA CYS A 319 -5.71 -21.05 -6.68
C CYS A 319 -4.24 -21.48 -6.62
N ASN A 320 -3.70 -21.98 -7.73
CA ASN A 320 -2.36 -22.55 -7.75
C ASN A 320 -1.23 -21.51 -7.65
N ARG A 321 -1.49 -20.27 -8.08
CA ARG A 321 -0.43 -19.25 -8.28
C ARG A 321 -0.32 -18.24 -7.13
N ILE A 322 -1.39 -18.10 -6.36
CA ILE A 322 -1.45 -17.30 -5.12
C ILE A 322 -2.25 -18.13 -4.09
N PRO A 323 -1.69 -19.23 -3.56
CA PRO A 323 -2.40 -20.10 -2.64
C PRO A 323 -2.46 -19.46 -1.24
N LEU A 324 -3.52 -18.68 -0.98
CA LEU A 324 -3.78 -18.17 0.36
C LEU A 324 -4.47 -19.23 1.20
N SER A 325 -4.19 -19.26 2.50
CA SER A 325 -4.97 -20.05 3.46
C SER A 325 -5.90 -19.15 4.28
N LYS A 326 -6.93 -19.72 4.90
CA LYS A 326 -7.84 -18.96 5.79
C LYS A 326 -7.15 -18.35 7.01
N SER A 327 -6.01 -18.90 7.42
CA SER A 327 -5.20 -18.41 8.54
C SER A 327 -4.08 -17.47 8.11
N HIS A 328 -3.99 -17.14 6.82
CA HIS A 328 -2.86 -16.45 6.23
C HIS A 328 -2.54 -15.09 6.88
N ILE A 329 -3.56 -14.34 7.28
CA ILE A 329 -3.39 -13.07 8.00
C ILE A 329 -2.57 -13.20 9.29
N LYS A 330 -2.66 -14.34 10.00
CA LYS A 330 -1.85 -14.58 11.21
C LYS A 330 -0.37 -14.67 10.88
N PHE A 331 -0.03 -15.28 9.74
CA PHE A 331 1.35 -15.36 9.25
C PHE A 331 1.87 -13.98 8.86
N LEU A 332 1.05 -13.16 8.18
CA LEU A 332 1.43 -11.79 7.83
C LEU A 332 1.65 -10.93 9.08
N TYR A 333 0.74 -10.98 10.06
CA TYR A 333 0.89 -10.26 11.33
C TYR A 333 2.10 -10.71 12.14
N LYS A 334 2.38 -12.02 12.17
CA LYS A 334 3.60 -12.54 12.81
C LYS A 334 4.85 -11.98 12.13
N SER A 335 4.88 -12.01 10.80
CA SER A 335 5.99 -11.46 10.02
C SER A 335 6.15 -9.95 10.26
N MET A 336 5.04 -9.21 10.42
CA MET A 336 5.03 -7.79 10.80
C MET A 336 5.60 -7.55 12.21
N GLN A 337 5.32 -8.41 13.18
CA GLN A 337 5.90 -8.31 14.53
C GLN A 337 7.41 -8.52 14.56
N GLU A 338 7.93 -9.25 13.57
CA GLU A 338 9.34 -9.58 13.45
C GLU A 338 10.12 -8.60 12.54
N ILE A 339 9.54 -7.48 12.08
CA ILE A 339 10.18 -6.60 11.07
C ILE A 339 11.50 -5.98 11.51
N MET A 340 11.71 -5.84 12.82
CA MET A 340 12.96 -5.33 13.37
C MET A 340 13.99 -6.42 13.63
N GLN A 341 13.66 -7.70 13.46
CA GLN A 341 14.65 -8.77 13.48
C GLN A 341 15.50 -8.67 12.20
N SER A 342 16.80 -8.44 12.38
CA SER A 342 17.75 -8.46 11.25
C SER A 342 18.36 -9.84 11.15
N SER A 343 18.49 -10.38 9.94
CA SER A 343 19.30 -11.57 9.70
C SER A 343 20.79 -11.29 9.92
N ASN A 344 21.20 -10.01 9.88
CA ASN A 344 22.59 -9.60 10.03
C ASN A 344 22.74 -8.35 10.94
N ALA A 345 23.12 -8.56 12.19
CA ALA A 345 23.33 -7.47 13.16
C ALA A 345 24.43 -6.48 12.72
N ASN A 346 25.40 -6.90 11.90
CA ASN A 346 26.45 -6.02 11.40
C ASN A 346 25.90 -5.04 10.35
N GLN A 347 24.96 -5.45 9.50
CA GLN A 347 24.32 -4.56 8.52
C GLN A 347 23.63 -3.39 9.25
N ARG A 348 22.85 -3.67 10.30
CA ARG A 348 22.21 -2.59 11.08
C ARG A 348 23.22 -1.65 11.74
N ALA A 349 24.31 -2.20 12.29
CA ALA A 349 25.35 -1.37 12.89
C ALA A 349 26.03 -0.45 11.85
N ILE A 350 26.26 -0.94 10.63
CA ILE A 350 26.82 -0.15 9.54
C ILE A 350 25.83 0.93 9.07
N CYS A 351 24.56 0.58 8.87
CA CYS A 351 23.52 1.55 8.49
C CYS A 351 23.37 2.65 9.52
N ARG A 352 23.49 2.32 10.82
CA ARG A 352 23.49 3.32 11.89
C ARG A 352 24.72 4.23 11.83
N LEU A 353 25.92 3.69 11.61
CA LEU A 353 27.13 4.51 11.45
C LEU A 353 27.01 5.45 10.24
N LEU A 354 26.45 4.98 9.13
CA LEU A 354 26.18 5.82 7.97
C LEU A 354 25.15 6.90 8.30
N ALA A 355 24.07 6.55 8.99
CA ALA A 355 23.06 7.52 9.42
C ALA A 355 23.63 8.60 10.35
N GLU A 356 24.51 8.23 11.27
CA GLU A 356 25.27 9.16 12.14
C GLU A 356 26.20 10.05 11.31
N ALA A 357 26.91 9.49 10.33
CA ALA A 357 27.79 10.25 9.44
C ALA A 357 27.01 11.26 8.57
N PHE A 358 25.79 10.93 8.18
CA PHE A 358 24.89 11.82 7.44
C PHE A 358 24.02 12.69 8.36
N HIS A 359 24.27 12.75 9.68
CA HIS A 359 23.40 13.47 10.62
C HIS A 359 23.09 14.92 10.17
N SER A 360 24.11 15.64 9.68
CA SER A 360 23.99 17.01 9.17
C SER A 360 23.79 17.14 7.65
N HIS A 361 23.52 16.03 6.94
CA HIS A 361 23.45 15.98 5.47
C HIS A 361 22.14 15.32 5.00
N THR A 362 21.02 15.98 5.30
CA THR A 362 19.66 15.50 4.98
C THR A 362 19.46 15.28 3.48
N GLU A 363 20.06 16.11 2.63
CA GLU A 363 19.96 16.04 1.18
C GLU A 363 20.55 14.75 0.60
N GLY A 364 21.63 14.24 1.22
CA GLY A 364 22.26 12.99 0.82
C GLY A 364 21.34 11.78 1.05
N ILE A 365 20.63 11.78 2.17
CA ILE A 365 19.63 10.74 2.45
C ILE A 365 18.41 10.89 1.54
N GLU A 366 17.94 12.12 1.30
CA GLU A 366 16.83 12.35 0.36
C GLU A 366 17.19 11.86 -1.05
N TYR A 367 18.42 12.07 -1.51
CA TYR A 367 18.88 11.54 -2.80
C TYR A 367 18.83 10.00 -2.86
N LEU A 368 19.32 9.32 -1.82
CA LEU A 368 19.24 7.85 -1.73
C LEU A 368 17.78 7.37 -1.71
N TYR A 369 16.92 8.11 -1.01
CA TYR A 369 15.49 7.87 -0.97
C TYR A 369 14.86 7.97 -2.36
N LEU A 370 15.09 9.07 -3.09
CA LEU A 370 14.55 9.26 -4.43
C LEU A 370 15.08 8.22 -5.42
N ARG A 371 16.34 7.80 -5.28
CA ARG A 371 16.94 6.76 -6.15
C ARG A 371 16.40 5.35 -5.88
N SER A 372 15.83 5.09 -4.71
CA SER A 372 15.17 3.80 -4.42
C SER A 372 13.81 3.66 -5.12
N LYS A 373 13.27 4.78 -5.62
CA LYS A 373 12.03 4.80 -6.39
C LYS A 373 12.37 4.64 -7.88
N ILE A 374 12.07 3.48 -8.45
CA ILE A 374 12.24 3.23 -9.88
C ILE A 374 11.03 3.82 -10.62
N PHE A 375 11.26 4.86 -11.41
CA PHE A 375 10.27 5.40 -12.34
C PHE A 375 10.70 5.15 -13.77
N LYS A 376 9.99 4.28 -14.50
CA LYS A 376 10.01 4.30 -15.97
C LYS A 376 9.07 5.41 -16.42
N SER A 377 9.56 6.63 -16.57
CA SER A 377 8.82 7.62 -17.36
C SER A 377 9.08 7.31 -18.83
N ASN A 378 8.04 7.02 -19.62
CA ASN A 378 8.12 7.10 -21.07
C ASN A 378 8.21 8.56 -21.54
N ARG A 379 8.99 9.41 -20.85
CA ARG A 379 9.48 10.68 -21.40
C ARG A 379 10.72 10.38 -22.23
N SER A 380 10.55 9.64 -23.32
CA SER A 380 11.42 9.85 -24.46
C SER A 380 11.15 11.27 -24.96
N ASN A 381 12.21 12.08 -25.06
CA ASN A 381 12.27 13.42 -25.67
C ASN A 381 12.14 14.65 -24.76
N LEU A 382 12.97 14.75 -23.72
CA LEU A 382 13.53 16.06 -23.35
C LEU A 382 15.05 15.96 -23.30
N THR A 383 15.68 16.21 -24.46
CA THR A 383 17.07 16.65 -24.55
C THR A 383 17.22 17.96 -23.78
N LEU A 384 18.16 17.97 -22.82
CA LEU A 384 18.75 19.21 -22.29
C LEU A 384 19.50 19.96 -23.39
#